data_AF-A0A2G9TMT3-F1
#
_entry.id   AF-A0A2G9TMT3-F1
#
_cell.length_a   1.000
_cell.length_b   1.000
_cell.length_c   1.000
_cell.angle_alpha   90.00
_cell.angle_beta   90.00
_cell.angle_gamma   90.00
#
_symmetry.space_group_name_H-M   'P 1'
#
loop_
_entity.id
_entity.type
_entity.pdbx_description
1 polymer ?
#
loop_
_entity_poly.entity_id
_entity_poly.type
_entity_poly.pdbx_seq_one_letter_code
_entity_poly.pdbx_strand_id
1 'polypeptide(L)'
;GTRINAHRVVLAASSNYFEAMFTNKMAGSRVQEIEMVDIEASTLEALVNFCYSGKVKINEINVFGILLAADLFLMDKVKNVIGTKEFQHLSTDELVELLSGEEISMKLEEQ
;
A
#
# COMPACT_ATOMS: atom_id res chain seq x y z
N GLY A 1 -12.33 -2.12 -14.73
CA GLY A 1 -11.68 -1.57 -13.53
C GLY A 1 -12.69 -1.50 -12.41
N THR A 2 -12.24 -1.76 -11.18
CA THR A 2 -13.05 -1.60 -9.96
C THR A 2 -13.00 -0.15 -9.50
N ARG A 3 -14.13 0.43 -9.09
CA ARG A 3 -14.19 1.79 -8.53
C ARG A 3 -14.42 1.73 -7.02
N ILE A 4 -13.61 2.47 -6.27
CA ILE A 4 -13.71 2.59 -4.81
C ILE A 4 -13.97 4.06 -4.48
N ASN A 5 -15.10 4.32 -3.83
CA ASN A 5 -15.46 5.68 -3.42
C ASN A 5 -14.87 5.99 -2.04
N ALA A 6 -14.19 7.12 -1.91
CA ALA A 6 -13.59 7.55 -0.65
C ALA A 6 -13.56 9.08 -0.52
N HIS A 7 -13.45 9.56 0.72
CA HIS A 7 -13.37 10.98 1.02
C HIS A 7 -11.91 11.42 1.07
N ARG A 8 -11.55 12.44 0.28
CA ARG A 8 -10.21 13.02 0.24
C ARG A 8 -9.66 13.35 1.63
N VAL A 9 -10.49 13.95 2.48
CA VAL A 9 -10.10 14.36 3.83
C VAL A 9 -9.73 13.17 4.72
N VAL A 10 -10.42 12.04 4.59
CA VAL A 10 -10.14 10.83 5.37
C VAL A 10 -8.85 10.16 4.89
N LEU A 11 -8.66 10.09 3.57
CA LEU A 11 -7.43 9.57 2.98
C LEU A 11 -6.21 10.42 3.34
N ALA A 12 -6.30 11.75 3.19
CA ALA A 12 -5.22 12.67 3.56
C ALA A 12 -4.85 12.59 5.04
N ALA A 13 -5.83 12.50 5.95
CA ALA A 13 -5.56 12.37 7.37
C ALA A 13 -4.85 11.05 7.75
N SER A 14 -4.90 10.04 6.88
CA SER A 14 -4.39 8.69 7.13
C SER A 14 -3.13 8.36 6.33
N SER A 15 -2.74 9.21 5.36
CA SER A 15 -1.69 8.93 4.39
C SER A 15 -1.04 10.24 3.92
N ASN A 16 0.26 10.34 4.12
CA ASN A 16 1.05 11.50 3.68
C ASN A 16 1.10 11.60 2.14
N TYR A 17 0.99 10.47 1.44
CA TYR A 17 0.87 10.45 -0.03
C TYR A 17 -0.41 11.15 -0.48
N PHE A 18 -1.56 10.78 0.08
CA PHE A 18 -2.84 11.42 -0.28
C PHE A 18 -2.90 12.87 0.21
N GLU A 19 -2.32 13.18 1.37
CA GLU A 19 -2.19 14.56 1.84
C GLU A 19 -1.41 15.41 0.82
N ALA A 20 -0.23 14.96 0.40
CA ALA A 20 0.58 15.65 -0.60
C ALA A 20 -0.14 15.75 -1.96
N MET A 21 -0.81 14.68 -2.39
CA MET A 21 -1.57 14.67 -3.65
C MET A 21 -2.71 15.70 -3.66
N PHE A 22 -3.38 15.93 -2.52
CA PHE A 22 -4.56 16.81 -2.45
C PHE A 22 -4.23 18.25 -2.05
N THR A 23 -3.15 18.47 -1.31
CA THR A 23 -2.75 19.81 -0.82
C THR A 23 -1.81 20.52 -1.78
N ASN A 24 -0.95 19.78 -2.48
CA ASN A 24 0.04 20.38 -3.36
C ASN A 24 -0.58 20.66 -4.73
N LYS A 25 -0.07 21.64 -5.49
CA LYS A 25 -0.49 21.93 -6.88
C LYS A 25 -0.11 20.80 -7.87
N MET A 26 0.03 19.57 -7.40
CA MET A 26 0.09 18.40 -8.27
C MET A 26 -1.23 18.27 -9.03
N ALA A 27 -1.13 17.80 -10.27
CA ALA A 27 -2.25 17.72 -11.21
C ALA A 27 -3.49 16.99 -10.63
N GLY A 28 -3.30 16.08 -9.66
CA GLY A 28 -4.35 15.31 -8.98
C GLY A 28 -5.26 16.09 -8.01
N SER A 29 -4.87 17.30 -7.59
CA SER A 29 -5.62 18.05 -6.55
C SER A 29 -7.07 18.38 -6.93
N ARG A 30 -7.41 18.41 -8.23
CA ARG A 30 -8.76 18.70 -8.74
C ARG A 30 -9.42 17.55 -9.52
N VAL A 31 -8.75 16.41 -9.67
CA VAL A 31 -9.24 15.30 -10.51
C VAL A 31 -10.25 14.46 -9.75
N GLN A 32 -11.46 14.29 -10.27
CA GLN A 32 -12.54 13.60 -9.57
C GLN A 32 -12.28 12.09 -9.35
N GLU A 33 -11.45 11.48 -10.20
CA GLU A 33 -11.02 10.08 -10.11
C GLU A 33 -9.49 10.01 -10.13
N ILE A 34 -8.92 9.06 -9.37
CA ILE A 34 -7.48 8.78 -9.35
C ILE A 34 -7.30 7.36 -9.84
N GLU A 35 -6.53 7.19 -10.89
CA GLU A 35 -6.17 5.87 -11.38
C GLU A 35 -4.99 5.33 -10.56
N MET A 36 -5.18 4.14 -10.01
CA MET A 36 -4.14 3.40 -9.29
C MET A 36 -3.69 2.26 -10.19
N VAL A 37 -2.41 2.26 -10.55
CA VAL A 37 -1.76 1.24 -11.39
C VAL A 37 -0.93 0.35 -10.47
N ASP A 38 -0.80 -0.93 -10.82
CA ASP A 38 0.02 -1.91 -10.09
C ASP A 38 -0.39 -2.17 -8.64
N ILE A 39 -1.67 -1.94 -8.30
CA ILE A 39 -2.25 -2.29 -7.00
C ILE A 39 -3.52 -3.09 -7.22
N GLU A 40 -3.59 -4.26 -6.58
CA GLU A 40 -4.81 -5.07 -6.59
C GLU A 40 -5.98 -4.33 -5.93
N ALA A 41 -7.17 -4.44 -6.53
CA ALA A 41 -8.37 -3.75 -6.03
C ALA A 41 -8.72 -4.14 -4.58
N SER A 42 -8.52 -5.41 -4.20
CA SER A 42 -8.70 -5.93 -2.84
C SER A 42 -7.77 -5.26 -1.83
N THR A 43 -6.50 -5.09 -2.19
CA THR A 43 -5.49 -4.40 -1.38
C THR A 43 -5.86 -2.93 -1.17
N LEU A 44 -6.23 -2.24 -2.25
CA LEU A 44 -6.64 -0.85 -2.17
C LEU A 44 -7.90 -0.70 -1.30
N GLU A 45 -8.89 -1.57 -1.45
CA GLU A 45 -10.10 -1.57 -0.64
C GLU A 45 -9.79 -1.80 0.85
N ALA A 46 -8.89 -2.74 1.17
CA ALA A 46 -8.47 -2.99 2.55
C ALA A 46 -7.81 -1.76 3.19
N LEU A 47 -6.93 -1.06 2.45
CA LEU A 47 -6.27 0.16 2.93
C LEU A 47 -7.24 1.34 3.07
N VAL A 48 -8.19 1.49 2.14
CA VAL A 48 -9.25 2.50 2.27
C VAL A 48 -10.11 2.22 3.51
N ASN A 49 -10.51 0.96 3.73
CA ASN A 49 -11.25 0.56 4.93
C ASN A 49 -10.45 0.80 6.21
N PHE A 50 -9.13 0.63 6.18
CA PHE A 50 -8.24 0.98 7.29
C PHE A 50 -8.30 2.48 7.61
N CYS A 51 -8.33 3.36 6.61
CA CYS A 51 -8.45 4.82 6.83
C CYS A 51 -9.71 5.19 7.63
N TYR A 52 -10.82 4.45 7.46
CA TYR A 52 -12.07 4.71 8.18
C TYR A 52 -12.16 4.00 9.53
N SER A 53 -11.60 2.81 9.66
CA SER A 53 -11.81 1.93 10.82
C SER A 53 -10.61 1.85 11.76
N GLY A 54 -9.43 2.25 11.30
CA GLY A 54 -8.14 2.00 11.97
C GLY A 54 -7.76 0.53 12.05
N LYS A 55 -8.46 -0.37 11.34
CA LYS A 55 -8.27 -1.82 11.38
C LYS A 55 -8.09 -2.38 9.98
N VAL A 56 -7.19 -3.34 9.85
CA VAL A 56 -6.96 -4.09 8.62
C VAL A 56 -6.76 -5.56 8.99
N LYS A 57 -7.36 -6.45 8.20
CA LYS A 57 -7.16 -7.90 8.37
C LYS A 57 -6.08 -8.34 7.38
N ILE A 58 -4.98 -8.85 7.93
CA ILE A 58 -3.84 -9.31 7.14
C ILE A 58 -3.70 -10.82 7.28
N ASN A 59 -3.29 -11.48 6.21
CA ASN A 59 -3.02 -12.91 6.10
C ASN A 59 -1.86 -13.16 5.11
N GLU A 60 -1.44 -14.41 4.97
CA GLU A 60 -0.33 -14.86 4.12
C GLU A 60 -0.49 -14.48 2.64
N ILE A 61 -1.73 -14.29 2.18
CA ILE A 61 -2.03 -13.99 0.77
C ILE A 61 -1.95 -12.49 0.50
N ASN A 62 -2.46 -11.65 1.41
CA ASN A 62 -2.61 -10.21 1.18
C ASN A 62 -1.52 -9.36 1.85
N VAL A 63 -0.68 -9.95 2.71
CA VAL A 63 0.35 -9.23 3.47
C VAL A 63 1.25 -8.40 2.56
N PHE A 64 1.71 -8.97 1.46
CA PHE A 64 2.70 -8.34 0.62
C PHE A 64 2.13 -7.18 -0.18
N GLY A 65 0.96 -7.38 -0.80
CA GLY A 65 0.24 -6.31 -1.47
C GLY A 65 -0.04 -5.15 -0.50
N ILE A 66 -0.49 -5.45 0.73
CA ILE A 66 -0.73 -4.46 1.76
C ILE A 66 0.57 -3.75 2.17
N LEU A 67 1.69 -4.46 2.31
CA LEU A 67 3.00 -3.88 2.63
C LEU A 67 3.46 -2.89 1.56
N LEU A 68 3.49 -3.33 0.30
CA LEU A 68 3.94 -2.50 -0.82
C LEU A 68 3.05 -1.26 -0.98
N ALA A 69 1.73 -1.44 -0.94
CA ALA A 69 0.80 -0.33 -1.07
C ALA A 69 0.83 0.61 0.16
N ALA A 70 1.02 0.10 1.37
CA ALA A 70 1.19 0.94 2.57
C ALA A 70 2.50 1.73 2.54
N ASP A 71 3.56 1.18 1.94
CA ASP A 71 4.80 1.91 1.69
C ASP A 71 4.61 3.02 0.66
N LEU A 72 4.03 2.69 -0.49
CA LEU A 72 3.70 3.64 -1.55
C LEU A 72 2.80 4.79 -1.04
N PHE A 73 1.78 4.46 -0.24
CA PHE A 73 0.87 5.45 0.31
C PHE A 73 1.38 6.12 1.58
N LEU A 74 2.60 5.83 2.03
CA LEU A 74 3.21 6.42 3.22
C LEU A 74 2.29 6.30 4.46
N MET A 75 1.73 5.11 4.66
CA MET A 75 0.81 4.79 5.77
C MET A 75 1.54 4.11 6.93
N ASP A 76 2.34 4.88 7.67
CA ASP A 76 3.22 4.35 8.74
C ASP A 76 2.46 3.57 9.82
N LYS A 77 1.20 3.92 10.08
CA LYS A 77 0.35 3.19 11.03
C LYS A 77 0.03 1.75 10.57
N VAL A 78 -0.09 1.51 9.26
CA VAL A 78 -0.31 0.17 8.71
C VAL A 78 0.97 -0.66 8.80
N LYS A 79 2.13 -0.06 8.53
CA LYS A 79 3.43 -0.70 8.70
C LYS A 79 3.67 -1.18 10.14
N ASN A 80 3.23 -0.38 11.13
CA ASN A 80 3.34 -0.76 12.54
C ASN A 80 2.39 -1.90 12.93
N VAL A 81 1.23 -2.04 12.29
CA VAL A 81 0.32 -3.20 12.46
C VAL A 81 0.98 -4.48 11.93
N ILE A 82 1.88 -4.38 10.96
CA ILE A 82 2.61 -5.53 10.43
C ILE A 82 3.81 -5.88 11.33
N GLY A 83 4.21 -5.00 12.25
CA GLY A 83 5.18 -5.30 13.30
C GLY A 83 4.57 -6.00 14.53
N THR A 84 3.26 -6.29 14.55
CA THR A 84 2.61 -6.96 15.69
C THR A 84 2.85 -8.46 15.67
N LYS A 85 2.59 -9.12 16.80
CA LYS A 85 2.93 -10.54 17.05
C LYS A 85 2.39 -11.49 15.98
N GLU A 86 1.30 -11.14 15.30
CA GLU A 86 0.75 -11.91 14.20
C GLU A 86 1.73 -12.13 13.03
N PHE A 87 2.72 -11.25 12.83
CA PHE A 87 3.74 -11.36 11.79
C PHE A 87 5.07 -11.96 12.25
N GLN A 88 5.31 -12.05 13.56
CA GLN A 88 6.52 -12.67 14.11
C GLN A 88 6.56 -14.20 13.90
N HIS A 89 5.49 -14.78 13.35
CA HIS A 89 5.39 -16.20 13.04
C HIS A 89 5.80 -16.54 11.61
N LEU A 90 5.93 -15.54 10.71
CA LEU A 90 6.50 -15.78 9.39
C LEU A 90 8.00 -16.04 9.55
N SER A 91 8.44 -17.17 9.01
CA SER A 91 9.83 -17.52 8.96
C SER A 91 10.59 -16.60 8.01
N THR A 92 11.91 -16.47 8.22
CA THR A 92 12.79 -15.74 7.31
C THR A 92 12.70 -16.29 5.89
N ASP A 93 12.49 -17.60 5.74
CA ASP A 93 12.40 -18.26 4.44
C ASP A 93 11.12 -17.86 3.69
N GLU A 94 9.98 -17.75 4.39
CA GLU A 94 8.73 -17.26 3.78
C GLU A 94 8.84 -15.79 3.36
N LEU A 95 9.54 -14.96 4.14
CA LEU A 95 9.83 -13.58 3.76
C LEU A 95 10.78 -13.47 2.56
N VAL A 96 11.79 -14.34 2.50
CA VAL A 96 12.75 -14.39 1.39
C VAL A 96 12.05 -14.85 0.11
N GLU A 97 11.22 -15.90 0.16
CA GLU A 97 10.46 -16.36 -1.01
C GLU A 97 9.51 -15.26 -1.53
N LEU A 98 8.88 -14.53 -0.62
CA LEU A 98 8.01 -13.41 -0.96
C LEU A 98 8.75 -12.23 -1.62
N LEU A 99 9.95 -11.91 -1.13
CA LEU A 99 10.76 -10.82 -1.68
C LEU A 99 11.46 -11.21 -2.99
N SER A 100 11.87 -12.47 -3.12
CA SER A 100 12.52 -13.00 -4.33
C SER A 100 11.56 -13.14 -5.52
N GLY A 101 10.25 -13.23 -5.28
CA GLY A 101 9.24 -13.26 -6.33
C GLY A 101 9.16 -11.98 -7.19
N GLU A 102 9.73 -10.87 -6.72
CA GLU A 102 9.67 -9.56 -7.38
C GLU A 102 11.05 -9.05 -7.85
N GLU A 103 12.07 -9.91 -7.90
CA GLU A 103 13.41 -9.50 -8.35
C GLU A 103 13.42 -9.11 -9.85
N ILE A 104 13.75 -7.83 -10.11
CA ILE A 104 14.09 -7.34 -11.45
C ILE A 104 15.53 -7.76 -11.77
N SER A 105 15.70 -8.60 -12.79
CA SER A 105 17.02 -8.94 -13.33
C SER A 105 17.69 -7.71 -13.96
N MET A 106 18.73 -7.19 -13.31
CA MET A 106 19.56 -6.11 -13.85
C MET A 106 20.73 -6.69 -14.67
N LYS A 107 20.77 -6.43 -15.98
CA LYS A 107 21.94 -6.76 -16.82
C LYS A 107 23.01 -5.69 -16.64
N LEU A 108 24.21 -6.10 -16.27
CA LEU A 108 25.43 -5.30 -16.41
C LEU A 108 25.95 -5.48 -17.85
N GLU A 109 25.98 -4.40 -18.63
CA GLU A 109 26.77 -4.35 -19.85
C GLU A 109 28.21 -3.97 -19.48
N GLU A 110 29.15 -4.90 -19.70
CA GLU A 110 30.57 -4.60 -19.72
C GLU A 110 30.92 -3.99 -21.10
N GLN A 111 31.66 -2.87 -21.10
CA GLN A 111 32.13 -2.18 -22.31
C GLN A 111 33.21 -2.96 -23.06
#